data_AF-A0ABD3VV98-F1
#
_entry.id   AF-A0ABD3VV98-F1
#
_cell.length_a   1.000
_cell.length_b   1.000
_cell.length_c   1.000
_cell.angle_alpha   90.00
_cell.angle_beta   90.00
_cell.angle_gamma   90.00
#
_symmetry.space_group_name_H-M   'P 1'
#
loop_
_entity.id
_entity.type
_entity.pdbx_description
1 polymer ?
#
loop_
_entity_poly.entity_id
_entity_poly.type
_entity_poly.pdbx_seq_one_letter_code
_entity_poly.pdbx_strand_id
1 'polypeptide(L)'
;MRLIIRYAITAFSLFFLLITLEVIYYNGDVNYFIKRYYKSNYISRNNSDLVRDKMQTHAELVSNPKKPFIDTNIAKSWKEYQYNSNSTTGNPLIDDYGKNDPSKTGEHGRGVMFVGEEKIKAQKLMEQYQVNVYASDLIPLNRMVPDSRFLNCKKIQYPEDLPTASIIIPFYDEWPSLLLRTVYSVINRTPRHLLEEIILVDDNSTLEELKGGLDDYIKSNFPVGLIKLVRLPQRSGLIKARTEGWKVSTGKVLVFFDSHMEVNIDWIQPLLVAIKTERNTVAMGVLDSVQRDSFQYNYYPDYLIRYGFEWRLGFFETYFREHHIGKTAEDVRPGTVMVGAAYAIDRSYFREIGAYDEGMKVWGGENLEMSWRVILCGGRLIHVPCSHFGHVARSQPYSFPGGRRAIEMYNYKRAIEVWMEPDHKMFVYHHYPEMKDLDVGDISERLEIKRRLQCKPFSYFLANNWPDLLVYNQNVSAWGSGFSWMTNKQLRTTLQCVVVKTASDGKRPMLEDCFDGPFETWEHKKGGYIKHEKTGLCLDIDISGPIMRNCSQDSLTQLWEFNNYLI
;
A
#
# COMPACT_ATOMS: atom_id res chain seq x y z
N MET A 1 -72.09 28.66 8.43
CA MET A 1 -71.91 27.19 8.41
C MET A 1 -71.27 26.63 7.12
N ARG A 2 -71.51 27.18 5.92
CA ARG A 2 -70.88 26.70 4.67
C ARG A 2 -69.40 27.10 4.45
N LEU A 3 -68.89 28.14 5.12
CA LEU A 3 -67.47 28.52 5.04
C LEU A 3 -66.55 27.64 5.91
N ILE A 4 -67.00 27.27 7.11
CA ILE A 4 -66.21 26.46 8.07
C ILE A 4 -65.97 25.04 7.53
N ILE A 5 -66.98 24.47 6.85
CA ILE A 5 -66.84 23.15 6.20
C ILE A 5 -65.86 23.20 5.02
N ARG A 6 -65.81 24.31 4.26
CA ARG A 6 -64.84 24.48 3.18
C ARG A 6 -63.41 24.57 3.71
N TYR A 7 -63.18 25.34 4.78
CA TYR A 7 -61.85 25.42 5.41
C TYR A 7 -61.40 24.10 6.04
N ALA A 8 -62.31 23.35 6.68
CA ALA A 8 -62.01 22.04 7.23
C ALA A 8 -61.66 21.02 6.13
N ILE A 9 -62.36 21.02 5.00
CA ILE A 9 -62.06 20.12 3.87
C ILE A 9 -60.71 20.49 3.23
N THR A 10 -60.40 21.78 3.04
CA THR A 10 -59.07 22.19 2.53
C THR A 10 -57.94 21.87 3.50
N ALA A 11 -58.13 22.04 4.81
CA ALA A 11 -57.13 21.70 5.82
C ALA A 11 -56.90 20.18 5.90
N PHE A 12 -57.96 19.37 5.81
CA PHE A 12 -57.86 17.91 5.78
C PHE A 12 -57.20 17.40 4.49
N SER A 13 -57.46 18.06 3.35
CA SER A 13 -56.82 17.73 2.06
C SER A 13 -55.32 18.08 2.07
N LEU A 14 -54.94 19.21 2.67
CA LEU A 14 -53.54 19.61 2.84
C LEU A 14 -52.78 18.69 3.82
N PHE A 15 -53.45 18.23 4.87
CA PHE A 15 -52.86 17.28 5.83
C PHE A 15 -52.63 15.90 5.19
N PHE A 16 -53.57 15.40 4.39
CA PHE A 16 -53.36 14.18 3.62
C PHE A 16 -52.28 14.32 2.55
N LEU A 17 -52.17 15.49 1.89
CA LEU A 17 -51.10 15.73 0.91
C LEU A 17 -49.72 15.71 1.56
N LEU A 18 -49.58 16.32 2.75
CA LEU A 18 -48.35 16.31 3.54
C LEU A 18 -47.98 14.91 4.04
N ILE A 19 -48.95 14.12 4.49
CA ILE A 19 -48.71 12.72 4.89
C ILE A 19 -48.34 11.86 3.67
N THR A 20 -48.97 12.05 2.50
CA THR A 20 -48.59 11.32 1.30
C THR A 20 -47.20 11.70 0.79
N LEU A 21 -46.78 12.97 0.94
CA LEU A 21 -45.43 13.42 0.60
C LEU A 21 -44.38 12.90 1.60
N GLU A 22 -44.66 12.87 2.90
CA GLU A 22 -43.78 12.23 3.89
C GLU A 22 -43.69 10.71 3.70
N VAL A 23 -44.79 10.03 3.36
CA VAL A 23 -44.81 8.58 3.08
C VAL A 23 -44.09 8.25 1.77
N ILE A 24 -44.13 9.12 0.76
CA ILE A 24 -43.34 8.96 -0.48
C ILE A 24 -41.85 9.27 -0.24
N TYR A 25 -41.55 10.27 0.59
CA TYR A 25 -40.16 10.62 0.95
C TYR A 25 -39.50 9.57 1.85
N TYR A 26 -40.27 8.89 2.72
CA TYR A 26 -39.76 7.80 3.58
C TYR A 26 -39.85 6.39 2.98
N ASN A 27 -40.80 6.09 2.08
CA ASN A 27 -40.91 4.78 1.42
C ASN A 27 -40.24 4.71 0.04
N GLY A 28 -39.67 5.81 -0.44
CA GLY A 28 -38.91 5.88 -1.70
C GLY A 28 -37.59 5.10 -1.69
N ASP A 29 -37.07 4.72 -0.51
CA ASP A 29 -35.74 4.11 -0.39
C ASP A 29 -35.74 2.65 0.12
N VAL A 30 -36.88 2.13 0.57
CA VAL A 30 -36.96 0.78 1.19
C VAL A 30 -37.33 -0.30 0.16
N ASN A 31 -38.08 0.03 -0.90
CA ASN A 31 -38.48 -0.95 -1.93
C ASN A 31 -37.47 -1.15 -3.06
N TYR A 32 -36.44 -0.30 -3.16
CA TYR A 32 -35.30 -0.54 -4.07
C TYR A 32 -34.23 -1.46 -3.43
N PHE A 33 -34.14 -1.51 -2.10
CA PHE A 33 -33.24 -2.40 -1.36
C PHE A 33 -33.80 -3.82 -1.13
N ILE A 34 -35.12 -3.97 -0.92
CA ILE A 34 -35.71 -5.28 -0.58
C ILE A 34 -35.85 -6.21 -1.80
N LYS A 35 -35.94 -5.66 -3.03
CA LYS A 35 -36.07 -6.48 -4.26
C LYS A 35 -34.75 -7.06 -4.78
N ARG A 36 -33.59 -6.60 -4.28
CA ARG A 36 -32.27 -7.18 -4.58
C ARG A 36 -31.81 -8.20 -3.53
N TYR A 37 -32.47 -8.27 -2.37
CA TYR A 37 -32.11 -9.18 -1.28
C TYR A 37 -32.85 -10.53 -1.30
N TYR A 38 -33.92 -10.68 -2.10
CA TYR A 38 -34.74 -11.90 -2.14
C TYR A 38 -34.74 -12.64 -3.49
N LYS A 39 -33.64 -12.57 -4.24
CA LYS A 39 -33.47 -13.43 -5.43
C LYS A 39 -32.05 -14.00 -5.57
N SER A 40 -31.65 -14.80 -4.59
CA SER A 40 -30.91 -16.03 -4.90
C SER A 40 -31.46 -17.16 -4.04
N ASN A 41 -31.97 -18.17 -4.72
CA ASN A 41 -32.69 -19.30 -4.17
C ASN A 41 -31.92 -20.03 -3.07
N TYR A 42 -32.63 -20.34 -2.00
CA TYR A 42 -32.76 -21.68 -1.43
C TYR A 42 -31.74 -22.72 -1.93
N ILE A 43 -30.73 -23.00 -1.10
CA ILE A 43 -30.53 -24.34 -0.55
C ILE A 43 -30.31 -24.14 0.95
N SER A 44 -31.37 -24.30 1.74
CA SER A 44 -31.24 -24.60 3.16
C SER A 44 -31.59 -26.06 3.37
N ARG A 45 -30.95 -26.66 4.39
CA ARG A 45 -31.24 -27.95 5.02
C ARG A 45 -30.65 -29.18 4.32
N ASN A 46 -29.45 -29.55 4.73
CA ASN A 46 -29.26 -30.56 5.77
C ASN A 46 -27.76 -30.77 5.98
N ASN A 47 -27.30 -30.57 7.21
CA ASN A 47 -26.24 -31.33 7.89
C ASN A 47 -25.75 -30.54 9.11
N SER A 48 -26.65 -30.35 10.07
CA SER A 48 -26.29 -30.07 11.46
C SER A 48 -25.53 -31.23 12.12
N ASP A 49 -25.35 -32.36 11.41
CA ASP A 49 -24.62 -33.54 11.86
C ASP A 49 -23.21 -33.70 11.23
N LEU A 50 -22.75 -32.75 10.39
CA LEU A 50 -21.34 -32.70 9.92
C LEU A 50 -20.45 -31.76 10.74
N VAL A 51 -21.02 -31.04 11.69
CA VAL A 51 -20.34 -29.97 12.44
C VAL A 51 -19.74 -30.47 13.75
N ARG A 52 -19.94 -31.74 14.11
CA ARG A 52 -19.36 -32.34 15.31
C ARG A 52 -17.99 -33.02 15.08
N ASP A 53 -17.54 -33.13 13.83
CA ASP A 53 -16.34 -33.90 13.44
C ASP A 53 -15.23 -33.08 12.75
N LYS A 54 -15.30 -31.74 12.75
CA LYS A 54 -14.24 -30.87 12.20
C LYS A 54 -13.84 -29.70 13.10
N MET A 55 -13.88 -29.92 14.42
CA MET A 55 -13.32 -29.00 15.42
C MET A 55 -11.91 -29.43 15.83
N GLN A 56 -11.01 -29.51 14.85
CA GLN A 56 -9.57 -29.45 15.09
C GLN A 56 -8.96 -28.69 13.90
N THR A 57 -8.31 -27.55 14.15
CA THR A 57 -7.22 -26.96 13.34
C THR A 57 -6.98 -25.51 13.76
N HIS A 58 -6.33 -25.39 14.90
CA HIS A 58 -5.33 -24.34 15.13
C HIS A 58 -4.11 -25.02 15.77
N ALA A 59 -4.40 -25.94 16.70
CA ALA A 59 -3.44 -26.91 17.21
C ALA A 59 -3.03 -27.99 16.19
N GLU A 60 -3.80 -28.35 15.16
CA GLU A 60 -3.38 -29.49 14.30
C GLU A 60 -2.49 -29.11 13.11
N LEU A 61 -2.59 -27.90 12.58
CA LEU A 61 -1.68 -27.45 11.52
C LEU A 61 -0.26 -27.22 12.03
N VAL A 62 -0.08 -27.02 13.35
CA VAL A 62 1.23 -26.73 13.95
C VAL A 62 1.64 -27.65 15.11
N SER A 63 0.71 -28.30 15.81
CA SER A 63 1.02 -29.14 17.00
C SER A 63 0.62 -30.62 16.89
N ASN A 64 0.13 -31.12 15.75
CA ASN A 64 -0.13 -32.56 15.56
C ASN A 64 0.22 -33.05 14.14
N PRO A 65 1.47 -33.50 13.87
CA PRO A 65 1.92 -34.00 12.57
C PRO A 65 1.42 -35.44 12.29
N LYS A 66 0.15 -35.75 12.58
CA LYS A 66 -0.44 -37.09 12.37
C LYS A 66 -1.43 -37.15 11.22
N LYS A 67 -1.02 -36.63 10.08
CA LYS A 67 -0.65 -37.43 8.89
C LYS A 67 -0.29 -36.42 7.80
N PRO A 68 0.99 -36.33 7.38
CA PRO A 68 1.28 -35.64 6.14
C PRO A 68 0.54 -36.43 5.05
N PHE A 69 -0.29 -35.76 4.26
CA PHE A 69 -0.71 -36.34 2.98
C PHE A 69 0.47 -36.14 2.02
N ILE A 70 1.55 -36.87 2.24
CA ILE A 70 2.81 -36.76 1.50
C ILE A 70 3.37 -38.17 1.37
N ASP A 71 3.34 -38.68 0.14
CA ASP A 71 4.20 -39.76 -0.31
C ASP A 71 5.65 -39.31 -0.02
N THR A 72 6.44 -40.16 0.64
CA THR A 72 7.83 -39.96 1.07
C THR A 72 8.82 -39.68 -0.07
N ASN A 73 8.32 -39.35 -1.26
CA ASN A 73 9.02 -39.06 -2.49
C ASN A 73 9.04 -37.57 -2.87
N ILE A 74 8.99 -36.62 -1.92
CA ILE A 74 9.51 -35.27 -2.19
C ILE A 74 11.05 -35.33 -2.17
N ALA A 75 11.58 -36.14 -3.07
CA ALA A 75 12.99 -36.39 -3.28
C ALA A 75 13.54 -35.57 -4.46
N LYS A 76 12.68 -34.84 -5.17
CA LYS A 76 13.06 -34.08 -6.36
C LYS A 76 13.64 -32.73 -5.99
N SER A 77 14.80 -32.44 -6.58
CA SER A 77 15.40 -31.12 -6.47
C SER A 77 14.56 -30.08 -7.21
N TRP A 78 14.58 -28.84 -6.74
CA TRP A 78 13.94 -27.72 -7.43
C TRP A 78 14.43 -27.61 -8.89
N LYS A 79 15.73 -27.78 -9.12
CA LYS A 79 16.32 -27.78 -10.47
C LYS A 79 15.68 -28.80 -11.40
N GLU A 80 15.48 -30.03 -10.95
CA GLU A 80 14.82 -31.07 -11.77
C GLU A 80 13.39 -30.66 -12.16
N TYR A 81 12.64 -30.12 -11.20
CA TYR A 81 11.27 -29.65 -11.42
C TYR A 81 11.20 -28.44 -12.37
N GLN A 82 12.21 -27.56 -12.36
CA GLN A 82 12.31 -26.43 -13.29
C GLN A 82 12.49 -26.88 -14.74
N TYR A 83 13.35 -27.88 -14.99
CA TYR A 83 13.68 -28.31 -16.35
C TYR A 83 12.70 -29.34 -16.94
N ASN A 84 12.02 -30.13 -16.10
CA ASN A 84 11.10 -31.17 -16.56
C ASN A 84 9.63 -30.77 -16.34
N SER A 85 8.96 -30.34 -17.41
CA SER A 85 7.55 -29.92 -17.38
C SER A 85 6.58 -31.01 -16.93
N ASN A 86 6.94 -32.29 -17.13
CA ASN A 86 6.10 -33.43 -16.74
C ASN A 86 6.32 -33.85 -15.29
N SER A 87 7.27 -33.23 -14.58
CA SER A 87 7.52 -33.54 -13.18
C SER A 87 6.46 -32.90 -12.27
N THR A 88 5.93 -33.71 -11.35
CA THR A 88 5.19 -33.29 -10.17
C THR A 88 6.13 -33.05 -8.99
N THR A 89 5.73 -32.20 -8.05
CA THR A 89 6.42 -31.97 -6.77
C THR A 89 6.05 -33.02 -5.72
N GLY A 90 4.89 -33.68 -5.88
CA GLY A 90 4.29 -34.53 -4.86
C GLY A 90 3.42 -33.75 -3.86
N ASN A 91 3.36 -32.42 -3.98
CA ASN A 91 2.49 -31.57 -3.19
C ASN A 91 1.27 -31.11 -4.02
N PRO A 92 0.05 -31.58 -3.70
CA PRO A 92 -1.16 -31.19 -4.43
C PRO A 92 -1.44 -29.68 -4.43
N LEU A 93 -0.97 -28.94 -3.42
CA LEU A 93 -1.14 -27.48 -3.36
C LEU A 93 -0.37 -26.76 -4.49
N ILE A 94 0.67 -27.40 -5.02
CA ILE A 94 1.47 -26.93 -6.16
C ILE A 94 0.99 -27.61 -7.46
N ASP A 95 0.88 -28.93 -7.44
CA ASP A 95 0.66 -29.72 -8.66
C ASP A 95 -0.78 -29.64 -9.21
N ASP A 96 -1.76 -29.39 -8.35
CA ASP A 96 -3.17 -29.27 -8.73
C ASP A 96 -3.69 -27.83 -8.71
N TYR A 97 -2.78 -26.84 -8.65
CA TYR A 97 -3.17 -25.44 -8.78
C TYR A 97 -3.96 -25.20 -10.08
N GLY A 98 -5.09 -24.49 -9.97
CA GLY A 98 -6.03 -24.29 -11.08
C GLY A 98 -7.13 -25.36 -11.18
N LYS A 99 -7.00 -26.47 -10.44
CA LYS A 99 -8.07 -27.48 -10.25
C LYS A 99 -8.77 -27.33 -8.89
N ASN A 100 -8.62 -26.18 -8.23
CA ASN A 100 -9.23 -25.92 -6.94
C ASN A 100 -10.76 -26.02 -7.03
N ASP A 101 -11.39 -26.51 -5.97
CA ASP A 101 -12.85 -26.49 -5.81
C ASP A 101 -13.32 -25.03 -5.62
N PRO A 102 -14.04 -24.44 -6.60
CA PRO A 102 -14.43 -23.04 -6.53
C PRO A 102 -15.43 -22.74 -5.41
N SER A 103 -16.01 -23.75 -4.75
CA SER A 103 -16.93 -23.60 -3.62
C SER A 103 -16.23 -23.38 -2.28
N LYS A 104 -14.90 -23.64 -2.19
CA LYS A 104 -14.14 -23.46 -0.95
C LYS A 104 -14.13 -22.00 -0.48
N THR A 105 -13.99 -21.85 0.83
CA THR A 105 -13.96 -20.54 1.51
C THR A 105 -12.87 -19.64 0.93
N GLY A 106 -13.25 -18.42 0.55
CA GLY A 106 -12.36 -17.40 0.02
C GLY A 106 -11.71 -17.68 -1.33
N GLU A 107 -12.11 -18.75 -2.03
CA GLU A 107 -11.65 -19.01 -3.39
C GLU A 107 -12.04 -17.90 -4.37
N HIS A 108 -11.22 -17.70 -5.40
CA HIS A 108 -11.32 -16.57 -6.34
C HIS A 108 -11.32 -15.20 -5.62
N GLY A 109 -10.63 -15.08 -4.49
CA GLY A 109 -10.52 -13.83 -3.73
C GLY A 109 -11.83 -13.38 -3.07
N ARG A 110 -12.81 -14.27 -2.87
CA ARG A 110 -14.06 -13.90 -2.18
C ARG A 110 -13.80 -13.56 -0.70
N GLY A 111 -14.54 -12.58 -0.19
CA GLY A 111 -14.50 -12.23 1.23
C GLY A 111 -15.16 -13.30 2.10
N VAL A 112 -14.60 -13.52 3.29
CA VAL A 112 -15.13 -14.38 4.34
C VAL A 112 -15.81 -13.50 5.39
N MET A 113 -17.08 -13.78 5.65
CA MET A 113 -17.90 -13.03 6.61
C MET A 113 -18.39 -13.97 7.70
N PHE A 114 -18.25 -13.55 8.95
CA PHE A 114 -18.68 -14.32 10.12
C PHE A 114 -19.92 -13.71 10.76
N VAL A 115 -20.74 -14.56 11.38
CA VAL A 115 -21.92 -14.19 12.16
C VAL A 115 -21.90 -14.87 13.52
N GLY A 116 -22.69 -14.38 14.49
CA GLY A 116 -22.81 -15.00 15.81
C GLY A 116 -21.48 -15.11 16.56
N GLU A 117 -21.24 -16.27 17.18
CA GLU A 117 -20.05 -16.54 17.99
C GLU A 117 -18.74 -16.49 17.19
N GLU A 118 -18.75 -16.95 15.94
CA GLU A 118 -17.57 -16.90 15.07
C GLU A 118 -17.14 -15.46 14.79
N LYS A 119 -18.10 -14.53 14.66
CA LYS A 119 -17.79 -13.11 14.48
C LYS A 119 -17.06 -12.56 15.70
N ILE A 120 -17.51 -12.89 16.90
CA ILE A 120 -16.88 -12.45 18.16
C ILE A 120 -15.45 -13.01 18.25
N LYS A 121 -15.27 -14.30 17.91
CA LYS A 121 -13.94 -14.94 17.88
C LYS A 121 -13.01 -14.27 16.87
N ALA A 122 -13.49 -14.05 15.64
CA ALA A 122 -12.73 -13.39 14.59
C ALA A 122 -12.31 -11.97 14.99
N GLN A 123 -13.22 -11.20 15.59
CA GLN A 123 -12.95 -9.84 16.07
C GLN A 123 -11.87 -9.82 17.15
N LYS A 124 -11.95 -10.72 18.15
CA LYS A 124 -10.93 -10.81 19.21
C LYS A 124 -9.54 -11.12 18.64
N LEU A 125 -9.45 -12.06 17.71
CA LEU A 125 -8.18 -12.39 17.07
C LEU A 125 -7.67 -11.25 16.17
N MET A 126 -8.57 -10.54 15.50
CA MET A 126 -8.23 -9.39 14.66
C MET A 126 -7.67 -8.22 15.47
N GLU A 127 -8.19 -7.95 16.67
CA GLU A 127 -7.64 -6.95 17.58
C GLU A 127 -6.21 -7.31 18.01
N GLN A 128 -5.95 -8.59 18.27
CA GLN A 128 -4.64 -9.09 18.68
C GLN A 128 -3.60 -9.04 17.54
N TYR A 129 -3.95 -9.55 16.35
CA TYR A 129 -3.00 -9.73 15.25
C TYR A 129 -3.09 -8.65 14.17
N GLN A 130 -3.98 -7.68 14.33
CA GLN A 130 -4.24 -6.62 13.36
C GLN A 130 -4.64 -7.15 11.96
N VAL A 131 -5.20 -8.37 11.90
CA VAL A 131 -5.68 -9.03 10.68
C VAL A 131 -6.61 -10.18 11.08
N ASN A 132 -7.58 -10.53 10.23
CA ASN A 132 -8.46 -11.67 10.49
C ASN A 132 -7.75 -13.02 10.30
N VAL A 133 -6.89 -13.42 11.23
CA VAL A 133 -6.20 -14.71 11.18
C VAL A 133 -7.18 -15.89 11.17
N TYR A 134 -8.38 -15.73 11.72
CA TYR A 134 -9.44 -16.74 11.68
C TYR A 134 -10.00 -16.94 10.26
N ALA A 135 -10.25 -15.86 9.51
CA ALA A 135 -10.56 -15.97 8.08
C ALA A 135 -9.38 -16.59 7.32
N SER A 136 -8.16 -16.12 7.58
CA SER A 136 -6.96 -16.62 6.91
C SER A 136 -6.83 -18.14 7.02
N ASP A 137 -7.04 -18.72 8.19
CA ASP A 137 -6.86 -20.16 8.37
C ASP A 137 -7.92 -21.02 7.67
N LEU A 138 -9.10 -20.45 7.41
CA LEU A 138 -10.16 -21.13 6.65
C LEU A 138 -9.97 -21.04 5.13
N ILE A 139 -9.13 -20.12 4.68
CA ILE A 139 -8.87 -19.87 3.26
C ILE A 139 -7.71 -20.77 2.78
N PRO A 140 -7.89 -21.55 1.70
CA PRO A 140 -6.83 -22.38 1.12
C PRO A 140 -5.54 -21.59 0.88
N LEU A 141 -4.39 -22.20 1.20
CA LEU A 141 -3.07 -21.59 0.97
C LEU A 141 -2.77 -21.39 -0.52
N ASN A 142 -3.37 -22.21 -1.39
CA ASN A 142 -3.23 -22.16 -2.84
C ASN A 142 -4.45 -21.55 -3.54
N ARG A 143 -5.21 -20.67 -2.86
CA ARG A 143 -6.42 -20.09 -3.44
C ARG A 143 -6.16 -19.35 -4.75
N MET A 144 -7.13 -19.42 -5.65
CA MET A 144 -7.20 -18.57 -6.84
C MET A 144 -7.61 -17.14 -6.47
N VAL A 145 -7.14 -16.16 -7.24
CA VAL A 145 -7.50 -14.73 -7.13
C VAL A 145 -7.99 -14.28 -8.50
N PRO A 146 -8.86 -13.25 -8.60
CA PRO A 146 -9.32 -12.76 -9.89
C PRO A 146 -8.16 -12.20 -10.73
N ASP A 147 -8.22 -12.34 -12.06
CA ASP A 147 -7.24 -11.73 -12.97
C ASP A 147 -7.50 -10.22 -13.07
N SER A 148 -6.73 -9.44 -12.29
CA SER A 148 -6.90 -8.00 -12.09
C SER A 148 -6.22 -7.14 -13.15
N ARG A 149 -5.49 -7.75 -14.10
CA ARG A 149 -4.77 -7.03 -15.14
C ARG A 149 -5.72 -6.34 -16.11
N PHE A 150 -5.24 -5.25 -16.72
CA PHE A 150 -5.89 -4.64 -17.89
C PHE A 150 -6.15 -5.67 -18.99
N LEU A 151 -7.24 -5.48 -19.74
CA LEU A 151 -7.64 -6.40 -20.81
C LEU A 151 -6.55 -6.60 -21.88
N ASN A 152 -5.78 -5.56 -22.19
CA ASN A 152 -4.68 -5.66 -23.15
C ASN A 152 -3.46 -6.41 -22.59
N CYS A 153 -3.18 -6.29 -21.29
CA CYS A 153 -2.12 -7.08 -20.64
C CYS A 153 -2.34 -8.59 -20.78
N LYS A 154 -3.60 -9.04 -20.82
CA LYS A 154 -3.97 -10.46 -20.99
C LYS A 154 -3.60 -11.03 -22.37
N LYS A 155 -3.34 -10.15 -23.35
CA LYS A 155 -2.97 -10.52 -24.72
C LYS A 155 -1.46 -10.47 -24.95
N ILE A 156 -0.69 -9.93 -24.01
CA ILE A 156 0.77 -9.81 -24.13
C ILE A 156 1.38 -11.20 -24.01
N GLN A 157 2.25 -11.52 -24.97
CA GLN A 157 3.14 -12.68 -24.88
C GLN A 157 4.50 -12.20 -24.42
N TYR A 158 5.02 -12.81 -23.37
CA TYR A 158 6.33 -12.47 -22.82
C TYR A 158 7.41 -13.38 -23.42
N PRO A 159 8.65 -12.89 -23.59
CA PRO A 159 9.77 -13.73 -24.00
C PRO A 159 10.03 -14.86 -22.98
N GLU A 160 10.40 -16.04 -23.45
CA GLU A 160 10.79 -17.16 -22.57
C GLU A 160 12.20 -16.98 -21.98
N ASP A 161 13.06 -16.20 -22.66
CA ASP A 161 14.46 -16.00 -22.26
C ASP A 161 14.63 -14.85 -21.24
N LEU A 162 13.77 -14.81 -20.23
CA LEU A 162 13.82 -13.81 -19.15
C LEU A 162 14.81 -14.23 -18.03
N PRO A 163 15.39 -13.25 -17.30
CA PRO A 163 16.29 -13.55 -16.20
C PRO A 163 15.57 -14.26 -15.03
N THR A 164 16.27 -15.19 -14.36
CA THR A 164 15.74 -15.84 -13.14
C THR A 164 15.66 -14.85 -11.97
N ALA A 165 14.71 -15.06 -11.08
CA ALA A 165 14.41 -14.19 -9.95
C ALA A 165 14.50 -14.91 -8.60
N SER A 166 15.18 -14.29 -7.63
CA SER A 166 15.13 -14.67 -6.22
C SER A 166 14.08 -13.81 -5.51
N ILE A 167 13.08 -14.43 -4.89
CA ILE A 167 12.01 -13.74 -4.17
C ILE A 167 12.39 -13.67 -2.68
N ILE A 168 12.59 -12.47 -2.15
CA ILE A 168 13.04 -12.23 -0.77
C ILE A 168 11.85 -11.75 0.07
N ILE A 169 11.48 -12.54 1.07
CA ILE A 169 10.32 -12.32 1.94
C ILE A 169 10.79 -12.25 3.39
N PRO A 170 11.12 -11.05 3.91
CA PRO A 170 11.30 -10.84 5.34
C PRO A 170 9.97 -11.04 6.09
N PHE A 171 10.04 -11.61 7.28
CA PHE A 171 8.89 -11.74 8.17
C PHE A 171 9.30 -11.62 9.64
N TYR A 172 8.37 -11.12 10.46
CA TYR A 172 8.49 -11.04 11.91
C TYR A 172 7.11 -11.26 12.51
N ASP A 173 6.93 -12.35 13.25
CA ASP A 173 5.65 -12.74 13.85
C ASP A 173 4.48 -12.74 12.85
N GLU A 174 4.76 -13.11 11.61
CA GLU A 174 3.72 -13.26 10.60
C GLU A 174 2.86 -14.49 10.88
N TRP A 175 1.55 -14.35 10.75
CA TRP A 175 0.67 -15.50 10.96
C TRP A 175 0.95 -16.60 9.91
N PRO A 176 1.11 -17.88 10.30
CA PRO A 176 1.60 -18.92 9.37
C PRO A 176 0.80 -19.05 8.06
N SER A 177 -0.54 -18.96 8.11
CA SER A 177 -1.35 -19.07 6.90
C SER A 177 -1.20 -17.87 5.95
N LEU A 178 -0.85 -16.68 6.45
CA LEU A 178 -0.50 -15.52 5.61
C LEU A 178 0.85 -15.72 4.91
N LEU A 179 1.87 -16.10 5.68
CA LEU A 179 3.21 -16.36 5.15
C LEU A 179 3.20 -17.46 4.10
N LEU A 180 2.59 -18.60 4.42
CA LEU A 180 2.55 -19.74 3.50
C LEU A 180 1.69 -19.45 2.27
N ARG A 181 0.58 -18.71 2.39
CA ARG A 181 -0.20 -18.28 1.21
C ARG A 181 0.61 -17.41 0.27
N THR A 182 1.46 -16.54 0.80
CA THR A 182 2.42 -15.78 -0.01
C THR A 182 3.36 -16.70 -0.80
N VAL A 183 3.96 -17.68 -0.12
CA VAL A 183 4.86 -18.67 -0.73
C VAL A 183 4.15 -19.47 -1.82
N TYR A 184 3.00 -20.07 -1.52
CA TYR A 184 2.23 -20.84 -2.51
C TYR A 184 1.75 -19.97 -3.66
N SER A 185 1.33 -18.73 -3.41
CA SER A 185 0.93 -17.80 -4.46
C SER A 185 2.08 -17.53 -5.43
N VAL A 186 3.31 -17.33 -4.93
CA VAL A 186 4.50 -17.12 -5.76
C VAL A 186 4.80 -18.37 -6.59
N ILE A 187 4.85 -19.54 -5.96
CA ILE A 187 5.17 -20.82 -6.64
C ILE A 187 4.16 -21.10 -7.75
N ASN A 188 2.87 -20.95 -7.45
CA ASN A 188 1.79 -21.39 -8.33
C ASN A 188 1.55 -20.47 -9.54
N ARG A 189 2.01 -19.22 -9.49
CA ARG A 189 1.80 -18.21 -10.53
C ARG A 189 3.09 -17.69 -11.15
N THR A 190 4.22 -18.35 -10.90
CA THR A 190 5.50 -18.02 -11.52
C THR A 190 5.92 -19.16 -12.44
N PRO A 191 6.23 -18.89 -13.72
CA PRO A 191 6.82 -19.91 -14.59
C PRO A 191 8.08 -20.51 -13.94
N ARG A 192 8.18 -21.84 -13.90
CA ARG A 192 9.21 -22.55 -13.12
C ARG A 192 10.63 -22.12 -13.50
N HIS A 193 10.88 -21.91 -14.79
CA HIS A 193 12.19 -21.50 -15.32
C HIS A 193 12.60 -20.07 -14.92
N LEU A 194 11.66 -19.25 -14.42
CA LEU A 194 11.92 -17.88 -13.95
C LEU A 194 12.14 -17.79 -12.44
N LEU A 195 11.58 -18.71 -11.65
CA LEU A 195 11.75 -18.71 -10.21
C LEU A 195 13.05 -19.41 -9.82
N GLU A 196 14.10 -18.65 -9.45
CA GLU A 196 15.35 -19.24 -8.98
C GLU A 196 15.14 -19.90 -7.62
N GLU A 197 14.53 -19.16 -6.69
CA GLU A 197 14.40 -19.53 -5.28
C GLU A 197 13.48 -18.55 -4.54
N ILE A 198 12.98 -18.98 -3.39
CA ILE A 198 12.29 -18.14 -2.41
C ILE A 198 13.12 -18.09 -1.14
N ILE A 199 13.46 -16.89 -0.67
CA ILE A 199 14.29 -16.66 0.50
C ILE A 199 13.40 -16.05 1.58
N LEU A 200 13.04 -16.87 2.56
CA LEU A 200 12.32 -16.44 3.75
C LEU A 200 13.33 -15.96 4.78
N VAL A 201 13.19 -14.72 5.26
CA VAL A 201 14.09 -14.15 6.27
C VAL A 201 13.33 -13.87 7.55
N ASP A 202 13.53 -14.72 8.55
CA ASP A 202 12.97 -14.57 9.89
C ASP A 202 13.76 -13.52 10.67
N ASP A 203 13.15 -12.36 10.91
CA ASP A 203 13.70 -11.27 11.72
C ASP A 203 13.54 -11.54 13.23
N ASN A 204 13.90 -12.75 13.65
CA ASN A 204 13.85 -13.25 15.02
C ASN A 204 12.42 -13.24 15.61
N SER A 205 11.50 -13.93 14.94
CA SER A 205 10.11 -14.12 15.37
C SER A 205 10.01 -14.84 16.71
N THR A 206 8.98 -14.48 17.46
CA THR A 206 8.65 -15.01 18.78
C THR A 206 7.58 -16.12 18.73
N LEU A 207 6.70 -16.13 17.73
CA LEU A 207 5.70 -17.17 17.52
C LEU A 207 6.36 -18.56 17.40
N GLU A 208 5.92 -19.51 18.21
CA GLU A 208 6.51 -20.85 18.29
C GLU A 208 6.31 -21.63 16.99
N GLU A 209 5.18 -21.39 16.33
CA GLU A 209 4.80 -21.95 15.04
C GLU A 209 5.80 -21.62 13.92
N LEU A 210 6.50 -20.49 14.03
CA LEU A 210 7.48 -20.03 13.05
C LEU A 210 8.89 -20.57 13.30
N LYS A 211 9.11 -21.31 14.38
CA LYS A 211 10.41 -21.94 14.71
C LYS A 211 10.49 -23.32 14.04
N GLY A 212 10.74 -24.39 14.81
CA GLY A 212 10.92 -25.73 14.27
C GLY A 212 9.75 -26.23 13.41
N GLY A 213 8.52 -25.82 13.74
CA GLY A 213 7.34 -26.17 12.94
C GLY A 213 7.42 -25.68 11.50
N LEU A 214 7.94 -24.47 11.26
CA LEU A 214 8.13 -23.93 9.92
C LEU A 214 9.26 -24.64 9.17
N ASP A 215 10.37 -24.99 9.85
CA ASP A 215 11.46 -25.77 9.24
C ASP A 215 10.94 -27.11 8.72
N ASP A 216 10.17 -27.82 9.54
CA ASP A 216 9.65 -29.14 9.21
C ASP A 216 8.57 -29.05 8.12
N TYR A 217 7.72 -28.02 8.18
CA TYR A 217 6.75 -27.76 7.11
C TYR A 217 7.44 -27.51 5.77
N ILE A 218 8.50 -26.68 5.75
CA ILE A 218 9.22 -26.37 4.52
C ILE A 218 9.87 -27.62 3.92
N LYS A 219 10.61 -28.38 4.75
CA LYS A 219 11.27 -29.63 4.32
C LYS A 219 10.27 -30.65 3.80
N SER A 220 9.10 -30.71 4.42
CA SER A 220 8.10 -31.72 4.08
C SER A 220 7.22 -31.35 2.90
N ASN A 221 7.09 -30.07 2.52
CA ASN A 221 6.08 -29.65 1.53
C ASN A 221 6.65 -29.03 0.25
N PHE A 222 7.95 -28.72 0.18
CA PHE A 222 8.54 -28.06 -0.98
C PHE A 222 9.74 -28.82 -1.55
N PRO A 223 9.98 -28.77 -2.87
CA PRO A 223 11.18 -29.32 -3.48
C PRO A 223 12.47 -28.83 -2.83
N VAL A 224 13.46 -29.73 -2.72
CA VAL A 224 14.75 -29.41 -2.11
C VAL A 224 15.44 -28.30 -2.89
N GLY A 225 15.80 -27.23 -2.19
CA GLY A 225 16.48 -26.06 -2.76
C GLY A 225 15.57 -24.94 -3.28
N LEU A 226 14.25 -25.12 -3.27
CA LEU A 226 13.31 -24.05 -3.66
C LEU A 226 13.24 -22.94 -2.60
N ILE A 227 13.10 -23.32 -1.32
CA ILE A 227 12.98 -22.38 -0.20
C ILE A 227 14.27 -22.38 0.61
N LYS A 228 14.84 -21.19 0.80
CA LYS A 228 15.93 -20.92 1.75
C LYS A 228 15.36 -20.17 2.95
N LEU A 229 15.44 -20.76 4.13
CA LEU A 229 15.06 -20.10 5.38
C LEU A 229 16.31 -19.54 6.07
N VAL A 230 16.36 -18.21 6.23
CA VAL A 230 17.41 -17.49 6.95
C VAL A 230 16.84 -16.99 8.25
N ARG A 231 17.51 -17.28 9.38
CA ARG A 231 17.08 -16.81 10.71
C ARG A 231 18.09 -15.81 11.26
N LEU A 232 17.62 -14.61 11.59
CA LEU A 232 18.45 -13.62 12.23
C LEU A 232 18.57 -13.90 13.74
N PRO A 233 19.75 -13.68 14.35
CA PRO A 233 19.97 -13.98 15.77
C PRO A 233 19.27 -12.99 16.72
N GLN A 234 18.81 -11.85 16.18
CA GLN A 234 18.13 -10.81 16.93
C GLN A 234 17.22 -10.02 15.99
N ARG A 235 16.18 -9.40 16.57
CA ARG A 235 15.28 -8.51 15.82
C ARG A 235 16.03 -7.27 15.35
N SER A 236 16.21 -7.16 14.06
CA SER A 236 17.07 -6.17 13.39
C SER A 236 16.31 -5.26 12.44
N GLY A 237 15.09 -5.62 12.05
CA GLY A 237 14.23 -4.82 11.18
C GLY A 237 14.18 -5.28 9.73
N LEU A 238 13.20 -4.73 9.00
CA LEU A 238 12.95 -4.99 7.59
C LEU A 238 14.20 -4.80 6.73
N ILE A 239 14.91 -3.69 6.94
CA ILE A 239 16.06 -3.30 6.12
C ILE A 239 17.19 -4.33 6.24
N LYS A 240 17.49 -4.76 7.48
CA LYS A 240 18.50 -5.78 7.74
C LYS A 240 18.07 -7.13 7.20
N ALA A 241 16.82 -7.53 7.45
CA ALA A 241 16.28 -8.80 6.94
C ALA A 241 16.34 -8.88 5.40
N ARG A 242 15.94 -7.83 4.68
CA ARG A 242 16.08 -7.75 3.22
C ARG A 242 17.54 -7.84 2.77
N THR A 243 18.43 -7.18 3.49
CA THR A 243 19.86 -7.19 3.19
C THR A 243 20.48 -8.59 3.36
N GLU A 244 20.13 -9.31 4.42
CA GLU A 244 20.60 -10.68 4.63
C GLU A 244 20.00 -11.66 3.60
N GLY A 245 18.73 -11.49 3.22
CA GLY A 245 18.13 -12.25 2.12
C GLY A 245 18.82 -12.00 0.77
N TRP A 246 19.16 -10.74 0.48
CA TRP A 246 19.93 -10.37 -0.69
C TRP A 246 21.31 -11.06 -0.72
N LYS A 247 22.05 -11.07 0.39
CA LYS A 247 23.40 -11.64 0.47
C LYS A 247 23.47 -13.11 0.07
N VAL A 248 22.43 -13.89 0.35
CA VAL A 248 22.35 -15.33 0.03
C VAL A 248 21.66 -15.65 -1.30
N SER A 249 21.16 -14.62 -2.00
CA SER A 249 20.46 -14.77 -3.28
C SER A 249 21.39 -15.09 -4.45
N THR A 250 20.89 -15.89 -5.40
CA THR A 250 21.60 -16.33 -6.60
C THR A 250 20.91 -15.96 -7.92
N GLY A 251 19.64 -15.57 -7.90
CA GLY A 251 18.88 -15.15 -9.08
C GLY A 251 19.42 -13.87 -9.70
N LYS A 252 19.23 -13.70 -11.02
CA LYS A 252 19.70 -12.50 -11.75
C LYS A 252 18.90 -11.25 -11.38
N VAL A 253 17.64 -11.41 -10.99
CA VAL A 253 16.76 -10.34 -10.49
C VAL A 253 16.39 -10.64 -9.04
N LEU A 254 16.30 -9.60 -8.23
CA LEU A 254 15.75 -9.64 -6.89
C LEU A 254 14.31 -9.15 -6.94
N VAL A 255 13.41 -9.85 -6.26
CA VAL A 255 12.07 -9.35 -5.99
C VAL A 255 11.88 -9.32 -4.49
N PHE A 256 11.67 -8.14 -3.92
CA PHE A 256 11.43 -7.98 -2.49
C PHE A 256 9.93 -7.92 -2.26
N PHE A 257 9.41 -8.73 -1.35
CA PHE A 257 7.99 -8.81 -0.98
C PHE A 257 7.80 -8.66 0.52
N ASP A 258 6.62 -8.20 0.94
CA ASP A 258 6.13 -8.43 2.30
C ASP A 258 5.65 -9.90 2.47
N SER A 259 5.45 -10.34 3.71
CA SER A 259 5.06 -11.71 4.04
C SER A 259 3.57 -12.04 3.87
N HIS A 260 2.78 -11.11 3.32
CA HIS A 260 1.32 -11.20 3.19
C HIS A 260 0.86 -10.68 1.82
N MET A 261 1.35 -11.34 0.77
CA MET A 261 1.10 -11.01 -0.63
C MET A 261 0.38 -12.13 -1.37
N GLU A 262 -0.42 -11.79 -2.37
CA GLU A 262 -1.04 -12.75 -3.29
C GLU A 262 -0.90 -12.27 -4.73
N VAL A 263 0.11 -12.80 -5.43
CA VAL A 263 0.44 -12.40 -6.80
C VAL A 263 -0.62 -12.80 -7.81
N ASN A 264 -0.72 -12.06 -8.92
CA ASN A 264 -1.64 -12.36 -10.01
C ASN A 264 -0.99 -13.25 -11.10
N ILE A 265 -1.76 -13.65 -12.10
CA ILE A 265 -1.26 -14.30 -13.31
C ILE A 265 -0.34 -13.33 -14.06
N ASP A 266 0.77 -13.84 -14.58
CA ASP A 266 1.81 -13.08 -15.30
C ASP A 266 2.34 -11.86 -14.56
N TRP A 267 2.39 -11.92 -13.22
CA TRP A 267 2.83 -10.80 -12.41
C TRP A 267 4.32 -10.48 -12.61
N ILE A 268 5.19 -11.48 -12.79
CA ILE A 268 6.64 -11.29 -12.76
C ILE A 268 7.22 -10.98 -14.14
N GLN A 269 6.70 -11.59 -15.21
CA GLN A 269 7.22 -11.45 -16.57
C GLN A 269 7.33 -9.98 -17.03
N PRO A 270 6.31 -9.10 -16.84
CA PRO A 270 6.44 -7.70 -17.24
C PRO A 270 7.49 -6.93 -16.41
N LEU A 271 7.71 -7.31 -15.13
CA LEU A 271 8.80 -6.74 -14.31
C LEU A 271 10.17 -7.16 -14.87
N LEU A 272 10.33 -8.43 -15.24
CA LEU A 272 11.57 -8.96 -15.79
C LEU A 272 11.86 -8.41 -17.19
N VAL A 273 10.83 -8.19 -18.02
CA VAL A 273 10.98 -7.51 -19.32
C VAL A 273 11.52 -6.11 -19.13
N ALA A 274 11.00 -5.34 -18.17
CA ALA A 274 11.48 -4.00 -17.92
C ALA A 274 12.96 -3.98 -17.50
N ILE A 275 13.36 -4.87 -16.59
CA ILE A 275 14.75 -4.97 -16.12
C ILE A 275 15.68 -5.51 -17.20
N LYS A 276 15.22 -6.47 -18.02
CA LYS A 276 15.98 -6.98 -19.17
C LYS A 276 16.21 -5.89 -20.22
N THR A 277 15.21 -5.03 -20.43
CA THR A 277 15.29 -3.91 -21.39
C THR A 277 16.28 -2.86 -20.90
N GLU A 278 16.22 -2.51 -19.61
CA GLU A 278 17.17 -1.59 -19.01
C GLU A 278 17.52 -2.03 -17.58
N ARG A 279 18.76 -2.51 -17.39
CA ARG A 279 19.22 -3.17 -16.15
C ARG A 279 19.15 -2.28 -14.92
N ASN A 280 19.40 -0.98 -15.10
CA ASN A 280 19.36 0.08 -14.09
C ASN A 280 17.91 0.52 -13.74
N THR A 281 16.95 -0.42 -13.80
CA THR A 281 15.54 -0.19 -13.51
C THR A 281 15.14 -0.84 -12.18
N VAL A 282 14.41 -0.07 -11.36
CA VAL A 282 13.56 -0.56 -10.28
C VAL A 282 12.13 -0.59 -10.79
N ALA A 283 11.57 -1.78 -10.93
CA ALA A 283 10.25 -2.01 -11.50
C ALA A 283 9.26 -2.40 -10.40
N MET A 284 8.11 -1.72 -10.37
CA MET A 284 7.04 -1.98 -9.39
C MET A 284 5.75 -2.33 -10.11
N GLY A 285 5.04 -3.34 -9.59
CA GLY A 285 3.68 -3.62 -10.02
C GLY A 285 2.64 -2.76 -9.32
N VAL A 286 1.38 -3.05 -9.64
CA VAL A 286 0.18 -2.52 -9.01
C VAL A 286 -0.12 -3.34 -7.75
N LEU A 287 -0.30 -2.64 -6.63
CA LEU A 287 -0.76 -3.21 -5.37
C LEU A 287 -2.28 -3.24 -5.35
N ASP A 288 -2.85 -4.43 -5.54
CA ASP A 288 -4.27 -4.67 -5.32
C ASP A 288 -4.55 -4.80 -3.82
N SER A 289 -5.76 -4.47 -3.38
CA SER A 289 -6.12 -4.46 -1.96
C SER A 289 -6.70 -5.80 -1.53
N VAL A 290 -6.05 -6.49 -0.58
CA VAL A 290 -6.67 -7.62 0.13
C VAL A 290 -7.14 -7.14 1.49
N GLN A 291 -8.45 -7.13 1.71
CA GLN A 291 -9.01 -6.59 2.95
C GLN A 291 -8.54 -7.40 4.15
N ARG A 292 -7.90 -6.75 5.13
CA ARG A 292 -7.48 -7.38 6.40
C ARG A 292 -8.62 -8.03 7.20
N ASP A 293 -9.86 -7.57 7.01
CA ASP A 293 -11.01 -8.02 7.78
C ASP A 293 -11.70 -9.24 7.18
N SER A 294 -11.82 -9.29 5.85
CA SER A 294 -12.58 -10.32 5.14
C SER A 294 -11.73 -11.18 4.21
N PHE A 295 -10.48 -10.79 3.93
CA PHE A 295 -9.62 -11.36 2.88
C PHE A 295 -10.19 -11.27 1.46
N GLN A 296 -11.18 -10.39 1.24
CA GLN A 296 -11.66 -10.07 -0.10
C GLN A 296 -10.54 -9.41 -0.92
N TYR A 297 -10.31 -9.93 -2.12
CA TYR A 297 -9.38 -9.38 -3.10
C TYR A 297 -10.09 -8.31 -3.94
N ASN A 298 -9.68 -7.06 -3.78
CA ASN A 298 -10.22 -5.90 -4.46
C ASN A 298 -9.17 -5.30 -5.39
N TYR A 299 -9.57 -5.04 -6.63
CA TYR A 299 -8.75 -4.36 -7.62
C TYR A 299 -9.62 -3.35 -8.39
N TYR A 300 -8.97 -2.34 -8.95
CA TYR A 300 -9.63 -1.28 -9.70
C TYR A 300 -9.07 -1.27 -11.12
N PRO A 301 -9.82 -1.80 -12.11
CA PRO A 301 -9.32 -1.99 -13.47
C PRO A 301 -8.74 -0.73 -14.11
N ASP A 302 -9.28 0.45 -13.81
CA ASP A 302 -8.90 1.71 -14.47
C ASP A 302 -8.18 2.69 -13.55
N TYR A 303 -7.80 2.27 -12.33
CA TYR A 303 -7.21 3.17 -11.33
C TYR A 303 -5.84 2.68 -10.90
N LEU A 304 -4.80 3.40 -11.32
CA LEU A 304 -3.43 3.14 -10.88
C LEU A 304 -2.96 4.22 -9.92
N ILE A 305 -2.39 3.75 -8.82
CA ILE A 305 -1.84 4.59 -7.77
C ILE A 305 -0.41 4.98 -8.13
N ARG A 306 -0.13 6.27 -8.07
CA ARG A 306 1.21 6.85 -8.07
C ARG A 306 1.57 7.16 -6.61
N TYR A 307 2.84 7.02 -6.25
CA TYR A 307 3.28 7.30 -4.89
C TYR A 307 4.16 8.53 -4.83
N GLY A 308 3.98 9.31 -3.76
CA GLY A 308 4.66 10.57 -3.54
C GLY A 308 5.13 10.74 -2.10
N PHE A 309 5.81 11.86 -1.85
CA PHE A 309 6.13 12.33 -0.51
C PHE A 309 6.03 13.85 -0.44
N GLU A 310 5.92 14.39 0.78
CA GLU A 310 5.97 15.83 1.05
C GLU A 310 7.12 16.18 2.02
N TRP A 311 7.30 17.46 2.35
CA TRP A 311 8.47 17.94 3.11
C TRP A 311 8.55 17.47 4.57
N ARG A 312 7.48 16.88 5.12
CA ARG A 312 7.52 16.13 6.39
C ARG A 312 7.89 14.65 6.18
N LEU A 313 8.32 14.30 4.97
CA LEU A 313 8.75 12.97 4.56
C LEU A 313 7.65 11.90 4.71
N GLY A 314 6.39 12.33 4.77
CA GLY A 314 5.23 11.45 4.73
C GLY A 314 5.03 10.91 3.32
N PHE A 315 5.06 9.59 3.19
CA PHE A 315 4.67 8.87 1.99
C PHE A 315 3.14 8.92 1.80
N PHE A 316 2.67 9.17 0.58
CA PHE A 316 1.24 9.18 0.28
C PHE A 316 0.93 8.63 -1.12
N GLU A 317 -0.32 8.24 -1.29
CA GLU A 317 -0.90 7.82 -2.57
C GLU A 317 -1.49 9.02 -3.32
N THR A 318 -1.28 9.05 -4.63
CA THR A 318 -1.85 10.02 -5.57
C THR A 318 -2.12 9.32 -6.90
N TYR A 319 -2.48 10.06 -7.93
CA TYR A 319 -2.85 9.53 -9.23
C TYR A 319 -1.85 9.95 -10.31
N PHE A 320 -1.77 9.15 -11.38
CA PHE A 320 -1.04 9.53 -12.59
C PHE A 320 -1.83 10.58 -13.37
N ARG A 321 -1.18 11.71 -13.68
CA ARG A 321 -1.71 12.69 -14.65
C ARG A 321 -1.59 12.18 -16.09
N GLU A 322 -2.38 12.74 -17.00
CA GLU A 322 -2.46 12.34 -18.41
C GLU A 322 -1.10 12.21 -19.09
N HIS A 323 -0.20 13.18 -18.91
CA HIS A 323 1.14 13.15 -19.52
C HIS A 323 2.09 12.07 -18.96
N HIS A 324 1.72 11.42 -17.85
CA HIS A 324 2.45 10.24 -17.34
C HIS A 324 1.93 8.93 -17.92
N ILE A 325 0.74 8.93 -18.50
CA ILE A 325 0.18 7.77 -19.18
C ILE A 325 0.84 7.71 -20.56
N GLY A 326 1.33 6.54 -20.94
CA GLY A 326 1.92 6.33 -22.26
C GLY A 326 0.88 6.43 -23.38
N LYS A 327 1.18 5.81 -24.51
CA LYS A 327 0.23 5.71 -25.64
C LYS A 327 -1.01 4.91 -25.25
N THR A 328 -0.86 3.95 -24.35
CA THR A 328 -1.93 3.06 -23.88
C THR A 328 -1.91 2.92 -22.35
N ALA A 329 -3.02 2.44 -21.77
CA ALA A 329 -3.19 2.36 -20.32
C ALA A 329 -2.20 1.38 -19.66
N GLU A 330 -1.79 0.34 -20.39
CA GLU A 330 -0.84 -0.70 -20.01
C GLU A 330 0.64 -0.26 -20.06
N ASP A 331 0.94 0.88 -20.68
CA ASP A 331 2.31 1.35 -20.81
C ASP A 331 2.93 1.67 -19.43
N VAL A 332 4.21 1.34 -19.28
CA VAL A 332 4.97 1.65 -18.07
C VAL A 332 4.94 3.15 -17.78
N ARG A 333 4.84 3.50 -16.49
CA ARG A 333 4.70 4.88 -16.04
C ARG A 333 5.89 5.28 -15.17
N PRO A 334 6.34 6.55 -15.20
CA PRO A 334 7.45 6.99 -14.36
C PRO A 334 7.07 6.96 -12.88
N GLY A 335 7.92 6.35 -12.05
CA GLY A 335 7.77 6.35 -10.60
C GLY A 335 8.48 7.54 -9.96
N THR A 336 7.87 8.07 -8.89
CA THR A 336 8.48 9.12 -8.06
C THR A 336 9.13 8.51 -6.83
N VAL A 337 8.33 7.76 -6.07
CA VAL A 337 8.74 7.05 -4.86
C VAL A 337 8.29 5.60 -4.98
N MET A 338 9.13 4.69 -4.52
CA MET A 338 8.83 3.29 -4.55
C MET A 338 7.93 2.87 -3.38
N VAL A 339 7.09 1.86 -3.61
CA VAL A 339 6.42 1.18 -2.51
C VAL A 339 7.36 0.16 -1.91
N GLY A 340 7.56 0.25 -0.61
CA GLY A 340 8.40 -0.70 0.11
C GLY A 340 7.89 -2.14 0.02
N ALA A 341 6.59 -2.38 -0.15
CA ALA A 341 5.97 -3.70 -0.05
C ALA A 341 6.36 -4.68 -1.18
N ALA A 342 6.56 -4.20 -2.41
CA ALA A 342 6.84 -5.08 -3.54
C ALA A 342 7.51 -4.37 -4.73
N TYR A 343 8.69 -4.83 -5.13
CA TYR A 343 9.42 -4.33 -6.30
C TYR A 343 10.49 -5.32 -6.78
N ALA A 344 10.92 -5.16 -8.04
CA ALA A 344 11.98 -5.94 -8.66
C ALA A 344 13.17 -5.06 -9.06
N ILE A 345 14.39 -5.58 -8.96
CA ILE A 345 15.63 -4.90 -9.35
C ILE A 345 16.70 -5.91 -9.78
N ASP A 346 17.54 -5.57 -10.76
CA ASP A 346 18.71 -6.39 -11.12
C ASP A 346 19.65 -6.56 -9.91
N ARG A 347 20.08 -7.81 -9.69
CA ARG A 347 20.95 -8.22 -8.58
C ARG A 347 22.26 -7.43 -8.59
N SER A 348 22.93 -7.36 -9.74
CA SER A 348 24.21 -6.65 -9.84
C SER A 348 24.03 -5.14 -9.66
N TYR A 349 22.96 -4.57 -10.20
CA TYR A 349 22.65 -3.15 -10.09
C TYR A 349 22.38 -2.76 -8.63
N PHE A 350 21.57 -3.55 -7.92
CA PHE A 350 21.32 -3.36 -6.48
C PHE A 350 22.63 -3.30 -5.68
N ARG A 351 23.60 -4.16 -5.99
CA ARG A 351 24.95 -4.12 -5.39
C ARG A 351 25.71 -2.86 -5.75
N GLU A 352 25.74 -2.49 -7.03
CA GLU A 352 26.51 -1.36 -7.56
C GLU A 352 26.08 -0.01 -6.96
N ILE A 353 24.77 0.15 -6.74
CA ILE A 353 24.19 1.32 -6.06
C ILE A 353 24.27 1.24 -4.54
N GLY A 354 24.91 0.20 -3.98
CA GLY A 354 25.18 0.09 -2.55
C GLY A 354 24.07 -0.53 -1.70
N ALA A 355 23.19 -1.35 -2.29
CA ALA A 355 22.12 -2.07 -1.60
C ALA A 355 21.24 -1.14 -0.75
N TYR A 356 20.81 -1.56 0.45
CA TYR A 356 20.20 -0.65 1.43
C TYR A 356 21.27 0.05 2.28
N ASP A 357 20.90 1.18 2.89
CA ASP A 357 21.66 1.75 4.00
C ASP A 357 21.52 0.85 5.25
N GLU A 358 22.52 0.01 5.52
CA GLU A 358 22.53 -0.89 6.68
C GLU A 358 22.55 -0.13 8.03
N GLY A 359 22.80 1.18 8.02
CA GLY A 359 22.71 2.02 9.23
C GLY A 359 21.29 2.42 9.60
N MET A 360 20.30 2.30 8.69
CA MET A 360 18.90 2.53 9.03
C MET A 360 18.35 1.45 9.95
N LYS A 361 17.42 1.83 10.83
CA LYS A 361 16.90 0.99 11.91
C LYS A 361 15.46 0.57 11.65
N VAL A 362 15.15 -0.69 11.93
CA VAL A 362 13.79 -1.28 11.96
C VAL A 362 13.00 -1.11 10.65
N TRP A 363 12.41 0.05 10.42
CA TRP A 363 11.52 0.34 9.28
C TRP A 363 11.37 1.85 9.10
N GLY A 364 11.12 2.30 7.85
CA GLY A 364 10.72 3.66 7.51
C GLY A 364 11.85 4.46 6.88
N GLY A 365 11.53 5.17 5.79
CA GLY A 365 12.46 6.04 5.05
C GLY A 365 13.34 5.34 4.02
N GLU A 366 13.48 4.01 4.07
CA GLU A 366 14.29 3.24 3.13
C GLU A 366 13.74 3.32 1.70
N ASN A 367 12.42 3.42 1.56
CA ASN A 367 11.75 3.58 0.28
C ASN A 367 12.02 4.97 -0.32
N LEU A 368 12.02 6.03 0.49
CA LEU A 368 12.37 7.38 0.03
C LEU A 368 13.85 7.44 -0.38
N GLU A 369 14.75 6.96 0.47
CA GLU A 369 16.19 6.93 0.23
C GLU A 369 16.55 6.19 -1.05
N MET A 370 16.01 4.98 -1.23
CA MET A 370 16.26 4.18 -2.42
C MET A 370 15.71 4.86 -3.67
N SER A 371 14.52 5.47 -3.60
CA SER A 371 13.92 6.17 -4.75
C SER A 371 14.79 7.34 -5.21
N TRP A 372 15.24 8.17 -4.26
CA TRP A 372 16.13 9.28 -4.57
C TRP A 372 17.45 8.79 -5.11
N ARG A 373 18.07 7.80 -4.48
CA ARG A 373 19.34 7.24 -4.93
C ARG A 373 19.25 6.68 -6.34
N VAL A 374 18.25 5.85 -6.64
CA VAL A 374 18.06 5.26 -7.98
C VAL A 374 17.99 6.35 -9.03
N ILE A 375 17.13 7.35 -8.85
CA ILE A 375 16.96 8.43 -9.83
C ILE A 375 18.21 9.30 -9.93
N LEU A 376 18.74 9.76 -8.80
CA LEU A 376 19.87 10.69 -8.78
C LEU A 376 21.13 10.03 -9.34
N CYS A 377 21.30 8.72 -9.18
CA CYS A 377 22.46 7.98 -9.67
C CYS A 377 22.26 7.33 -11.05
N GLY A 378 21.32 7.84 -11.85
CA GLY A 378 21.16 7.48 -13.27
C GLY A 378 20.35 6.20 -13.54
N GLY A 379 19.62 5.71 -12.55
CA GLY A 379 18.65 4.64 -12.70
C GLY A 379 17.25 5.13 -13.05
N ARG A 380 16.34 4.17 -13.21
CA ARG A 380 14.93 4.40 -13.50
C ARG A 380 14.07 3.77 -12.41
N LEU A 381 13.07 4.50 -11.95
CA LEU A 381 11.99 3.96 -11.13
C LEU A 381 10.72 3.98 -11.98
N ILE A 382 10.05 2.84 -12.13
CA ILE A 382 8.85 2.73 -12.97
C ILE A 382 7.75 1.92 -12.29
N HIS A 383 6.51 2.23 -12.68
CA HIS A 383 5.35 1.40 -12.45
C HIS A 383 5.05 0.59 -13.72
N VAL A 384 4.72 -0.68 -13.53
CA VAL A 384 4.47 -1.66 -14.59
C VAL A 384 3.00 -2.10 -14.47
N PRO A 385 2.07 -1.45 -15.19
CA PRO A 385 0.63 -1.69 -15.06
C PRO A 385 0.18 -3.14 -15.27
N CYS A 386 0.92 -3.94 -16.03
CA CYS A 386 0.56 -5.34 -16.26
C CYS A 386 0.97 -6.30 -15.13
N SER A 387 1.79 -5.85 -14.16
CA SER A 387 2.18 -6.63 -12.99
C SER A 387 1.24 -6.32 -11.84
N HIS A 388 0.46 -7.28 -11.35
CA HIS A 388 -0.44 -7.10 -10.20
C HIS A 388 -0.13 -8.07 -9.06
N PHE A 389 -0.29 -7.60 -7.83
CA PHE A 389 -0.23 -8.44 -6.64
C PHE A 389 -1.08 -7.83 -5.53
N GLY A 390 -1.86 -8.68 -4.86
CA GLY A 390 -2.67 -8.31 -3.70
C GLY A 390 -1.80 -8.16 -2.47
N HIS A 391 -2.04 -7.11 -1.67
CA HIS A 391 -1.38 -6.87 -0.39
C HIS A 391 -2.40 -6.76 0.73
N VAL A 392 -2.15 -7.46 1.84
CA VAL A 392 -2.96 -7.34 3.05
C VAL A 392 -2.52 -6.13 3.86
N ALA A 393 -2.99 -4.95 3.46
CA ALA A 393 -2.64 -3.70 4.12
C ALA A 393 -3.18 -3.66 5.56
N ARG A 394 -2.28 -3.48 6.54
CA ARG A 394 -2.62 -3.34 7.96
C ARG A 394 -1.64 -2.43 8.67
N SER A 395 -2.05 -1.92 9.83
CA SER A 395 -1.15 -1.25 10.76
C SER A 395 -0.06 -2.23 11.21
N GLN A 396 1.17 -1.74 11.34
CA GLN A 396 2.29 -2.59 11.77
C GLN A 396 1.98 -3.22 13.14
N PRO A 397 1.91 -4.56 13.27
CA PRO A 397 1.52 -5.21 14.51
C PRO A 397 2.66 -5.30 15.54
N TYR A 398 3.84 -4.78 15.20
CA TYR A 398 5.07 -4.96 15.98
C TYR A 398 5.55 -3.67 16.66
N SER A 399 6.37 -3.84 17.70
CA SER A 399 6.90 -2.73 18.50
C SER A 399 8.03 -1.98 17.80
N PHE A 400 8.19 -0.71 18.14
CA PHE A 400 9.31 0.13 17.70
C PHE A 400 10.14 0.47 18.94
N PRO A 401 11.31 -0.17 19.15
CA PRO A 401 12.17 0.14 20.30
C PRO A 401 12.54 1.62 20.32
N GLY A 402 12.18 2.35 21.38
CA GLY A 402 12.37 3.81 21.46
C GLY A 402 11.30 4.66 20.76
N GLY A 403 10.27 4.02 20.19
CA GLY A 403 9.13 4.69 19.57
C GLY A 403 9.27 4.90 18.06
N ARG A 404 8.15 4.75 17.33
CA ARG A 404 8.10 4.83 15.87
C ARG A 404 8.67 6.15 15.34
N ARG A 405 8.25 7.28 15.91
CA ARG A 405 8.70 8.62 15.50
C ARG A 405 10.23 8.77 15.59
N ALA A 406 10.84 8.28 16.66
CA ALA A 406 12.29 8.40 16.85
C ALA A 406 13.08 7.60 15.81
N ILE A 407 12.62 6.38 15.50
CA ILE A 407 13.21 5.53 14.46
C ILE A 407 13.05 6.16 13.07
N GLU A 408 11.83 6.57 12.72
CA GLU A 408 11.54 7.21 11.44
C GLU A 408 12.39 8.48 11.27
N MET A 409 12.46 9.34 12.28
CA MET A 409 13.29 10.55 12.25
C MET A 409 14.78 10.25 12.05
N TYR A 410 15.30 9.21 12.71
CA TYR A 410 16.68 8.79 12.54
C TYR A 410 16.96 8.34 11.10
N ASN A 411 16.11 7.48 10.54
CA ASN A 411 16.26 7.00 9.16
C ASN A 411 16.08 8.13 8.13
N TYR A 412 15.06 8.97 8.32
CA TYR A 412 14.83 10.15 7.50
C TYR A 412 16.03 11.09 7.53
N LYS A 413 16.60 11.35 8.70
CA LYS A 413 17.78 12.22 8.80
C LYS A 413 18.98 11.64 8.05
N ARG A 414 19.23 10.33 8.17
CA ARG A 414 20.26 9.65 7.37
C ARG A 414 20.05 9.86 5.87
N ALA A 415 18.81 9.70 5.40
CA ALA A 415 18.47 9.85 3.98
C ALA A 415 18.68 11.29 3.49
N ILE A 416 18.16 12.31 4.20
CA ILE A 416 18.27 13.71 3.75
C ILE A 416 19.70 14.23 3.84
N GLU A 417 20.50 13.79 4.82
CA GLU A 417 21.91 14.20 4.94
C GLU A 417 22.77 13.70 3.77
N VAL A 418 22.41 12.55 3.18
CA VAL A 418 23.10 12.02 2.01
C VAL A 418 22.54 12.63 0.72
N TRP A 419 21.21 12.66 0.54
CA TRP A 419 20.60 12.86 -0.77
C TRP A 419 20.08 14.27 -1.05
N MET A 420 19.75 15.06 -0.02
CA MET A 420 19.22 16.42 -0.19
C MET A 420 20.29 17.49 -0.10
N GLU A 421 20.16 18.53 -0.93
CA GLU A 421 20.99 19.74 -0.85
C GLU A 421 20.63 20.57 0.40
N PRO A 422 21.55 21.40 0.93
CA PRO A 422 21.32 22.23 2.12
C PRO A 422 20.01 23.01 2.11
N ASP A 423 19.70 23.66 0.98
CA ASP A 423 18.52 24.51 0.85
C ASP A 423 17.21 23.70 0.86
N HIS A 424 17.24 22.43 0.44
CA HIS A 424 16.07 21.55 0.43
C HIS A 424 15.88 20.84 1.78
N LYS A 425 16.96 20.33 2.40
CA LYS A 425 16.86 19.65 3.70
C LYS A 425 16.44 20.62 4.81
N MET A 426 16.72 21.92 4.65
CA MET A 426 16.22 22.95 5.54
C MET A 426 14.69 22.91 5.67
N PHE A 427 13.95 22.64 4.60
CA PHE A 427 12.49 22.54 4.65
C PHE A 427 12.00 21.42 5.55
N VAL A 428 12.71 20.28 5.54
CA VAL A 428 12.45 19.17 6.47
C VAL A 428 12.73 19.61 7.90
N TYR A 429 13.86 20.30 8.13
CA TYR A 429 14.22 20.83 9.45
C TYR A 429 13.29 21.92 9.99
N HIS A 430 12.53 22.60 9.14
CA HIS A 430 11.48 23.51 9.57
C HIS A 430 10.25 22.78 10.12
N HIS A 431 9.93 21.60 9.58
CA HIS A 431 8.87 20.74 10.11
C HIS A 431 9.32 19.96 11.34
N TYR A 432 10.61 19.62 11.41
CA TYR A 432 11.21 18.86 12.50
C TYR A 432 12.49 19.53 13.03
N PRO A 433 12.38 20.63 13.80
CA PRO A 433 13.54 21.30 14.37
C PRO A 433 14.42 20.37 15.22
N GLU A 434 13.81 19.42 15.93
CA GLU A 434 14.50 18.40 16.74
C GLU A 434 15.41 17.49 15.91
N MET A 435 15.15 17.38 14.61
CA MET A 435 15.98 16.57 13.73
C MET A 435 17.36 17.22 13.52
N LYS A 436 17.56 18.53 13.71
CA LYS A 436 18.86 19.19 13.47
C LYS A 436 19.98 18.63 14.35
N ASP A 437 19.68 18.34 15.61
CA ASP A 437 20.67 17.93 16.61
C ASP A 437 20.81 16.40 16.74
N LEU A 438 19.97 15.63 16.03
CA LEU A 438 19.97 14.17 16.08
C LEU A 438 21.24 13.57 15.47
N ASP A 439 22.03 12.80 16.22
CA ASP A 439 23.15 12.05 15.65
C ASP A 439 22.64 10.95 14.70
N VAL A 440 23.13 10.96 13.45
CA VAL A 440 22.78 9.98 12.42
C VAL A 440 23.72 8.78 12.39
N GLY A 441 24.80 8.79 13.17
CA GLY A 441 25.89 7.82 13.05
C GLY A 441 26.68 8.00 11.76
N ASP A 442 27.49 7.01 11.40
CA ASP A 442 28.33 7.09 10.21
C ASP A 442 27.51 6.96 8.91
N ILE A 443 27.74 7.90 7.99
CA ILE A 443 27.17 7.93 6.63
C ILE A 443 28.26 8.01 5.54
N SER A 444 29.53 7.82 5.90
CA SER A 444 30.68 7.96 5.00
C SER A 444 30.59 7.05 3.79
N GLU A 445 30.14 5.81 3.97
CA GLU A 445 29.92 4.86 2.87
C GLU A 445 28.85 5.37 1.88
N ARG A 446 27.74 5.93 2.40
CA ARG A 446 26.65 6.45 1.59
C ARG A 446 27.09 7.68 0.78
N LEU A 447 27.87 8.57 1.41
CA LEU A 447 28.48 9.73 0.75
C LEU A 447 29.51 9.32 -0.32
N GLU A 448 30.29 8.26 -0.07
CA GLU A 448 31.22 7.71 -1.07
C GLU A 448 30.48 7.12 -2.28
N ILE A 449 29.37 6.39 -2.06
CA ILE A 449 28.52 5.91 -3.16
C ILE A 449 28.02 7.08 -4.02
N LYS A 450 27.49 8.14 -3.37
CA LYS A 450 27.01 9.34 -4.06
C LYS A 450 28.11 9.99 -4.92
N ARG A 451 29.34 10.09 -4.40
CA ARG A 451 30.50 10.64 -5.12
C ARG A 451 30.94 9.73 -6.27
N ARG A 452 31.15 8.44 -6.00
CA ARG A 452 31.63 7.45 -6.97
C ARG A 452 30.69 7.29 -8.17
N LEU A 453 29.39 7.33 -7.94
CA LEU A 453 28.37 7.22 -9.00
C LEU A 453 28.04 8.56 -9.67
N GLN A 454 28.68 9.65 -9.26
CA GLN A 454 28.46 11.00 -9.81
C GLN A 454 26.97 11.40 -9.81
N CYS A 455 26.28 11.10 -8.70
CA CYS A 455 24.84 11.29 -8.63
C CYS A 455 24.47 12.77 -8.73
N LYS A 456 23.33 13.04 -9.38
CA LYS A 456 22.76 14.37 -9.57
C LYS A 456 22.35 15.00 -8.24
N PRO A 457 22.26 16.35 -8.18
CA PRO A 457 21.72 17.05 -7.02
C PRO A 457 20.22 16.80 -6.84
N PHE A 458 19.68 17.02 -5.64
CA PHE A 458 18.26 16.79 -5.34
C PHE A 458 17.32 17.68 -6.17
N SER A 459 17.75 18.88 -6.52
CA SER A 459 17.07 19.75 -7.50
C SER A 459 16.75 19.05 -8.82
N TYR A 460 17.60 18.11 -9.28
CA TYR A 460 17.31 17.30 -10.46
C TYR A 460 16.08 16.41 -10.25
N PHE A 461 15.98 15.74 -9.11
CA PHE A 461 14.84 14.89 -8.78
C PHE A 461 13.54 15.71 -8.74
N LEU A 462 13.57 16.90 -8.12
CA LEU A 462 12.41 17.78 -8.08
C LEU A 462 11.98 18.23 -9.48
N ALA A 463 12.92 18.62 -10.34
CA ALA A 463 12.58 19.09 -11.68
C ALA A 463 12.08 17.98 -12.62
N ASN A 464 12.62 16.76 -12.52
CA ASN A 464 12.42 15.71 -13.53
C ASN A 464 11.50 14.57 -13.07
N ASN A 465 11.39 14.31 -11.77
CA ASN A 465 10.66 13.15 -11.24
C ASN A 465 9.53 13.57 -10.29
N TRP A 466 9.66 14.71 -9.62
CA TRP A 466 8.64 15.21 -8.69
C TRP A 466 8.32 16.70 -8.85
N PRO A 467 7.99 17.18 -10.07
CA PRO A 467 7.68 18.60 -10.31
C PRO A 467 6.38 19.04 -9.62
N ASP A 468 5.56 18.08 -9.19
CA ASP A 468 4.32 18.31 -8.46
C ASP A 468 4.56 18.69 -6.98
N LEU A 469 5.79 18.50 -6.46
CA LEU A 469 6.13 18.93 -5.11
C LEU A 469 6.34 20.43 -5.05
N LEU A 470 5.49 21.09 -4.27
CA LEU A 470 5.65 22.51 -3.98
C LEU A 470 6.97 22.78 -3.23
N VAL A 471 7.89 23.52 -3.84
CA VAL A 471 9.18 23.87 -3.24
C VAL A 471 9.08 25.25 -2.57
N TYR A 472 9.37 25.35 -1.27
CA TYR A 472 9.06 26.56 -0.48
C TYR A 472 9.86 27.81 -0.83
N ASN A 473 10.92 27.72 -1.63
CA ASN A 473 11.66 28.87 -2.14
C ASN A 473 11.25 29.29 -3.56
N GLN A 474 10.16 28.74 -4.11
CA GLN A 474 9.68 29.03 -5.46
C GLN A 474 8.24 29.53 -5.43
N ASN A 475 8.02 30.81 -5.74
CA ASN A 475 6.70 31.43 -5.82
C ASN A 475 5.84 31.31 -4.54
N VAL A 476 6.46 31.04 -3.39
CA VAL A 476 5.82 30.97 -2.07
C VAL A 476 6.07 32.29 -1.33
N SER A 477 5.06 32.80 -0.64
CA SER A 477 5.16 33.97 0.26
C SER A 477 5.25 33.55 1.72
N ALA A 478 4.55 32.48 2.11
CA ALA A 478 4.61 31.93 3.46
C ALA A 478 4.27 30.44 3.48
N TRP A 479 4.75 29.69 4.47
CA TRP A 479 4.44 28.28 4.62
C TRP A 479 4.49 27.81 6.07
N GLY A 480 3.75 26.75 6.35
CA GLY A 480 3.64 26.17 7.68
C GLY A 480 2.64 25.03 7.68
N SER A 481 2.78 24.13 8.65
CA SER A 481 1.83 23.05 8.94
C SER A 481 1.23 22.24 7.77
N GLY A 482 1.87 22.17 6.60
CA GLY A 482 1.39 21.47 5.40
C GLY A 482 0.66 22.35 4.37
N PHE A 483 0.54 23.65 4.63
CA PHE A 483 -0.02 24.65 3.73
C PHE A 483 1.03 25.71 3.35
N SER A 484 0.79 26.35 2.22
CA SER A 484 1.60 27.45 1.71
C SER A 484 0.69 28.51 1.10
N TRP A 485 1.05 29.77 1.37
CA TRP A 485 0.48 30.93 0.71
C TRP A 485 1.43 31.36 -0.41
N MET A 486 0.92 31.36 -1.63
CA MET A 486 1.66 31.57 -2.85
C MET A 486 1.66 33.05 -3.28
N THR A 487 2.65 33.43 -4.08
CA THR A 487 2.76 34.78 -4.69
C THR A 487 1.61 35.09 -5.64
N ASN A 488 1.01 34.09 -6.29
CA ASN A 488 -0.23 34.21 -7.07
C ASN A 488 -1.50 34.19 -6.19
N LYS A 489 -1.35 34.36 -4.87
CA LYS A 489 -2.42 34.42 -3.88
C LYS A 489 -3.18 33.12 -3.64
N GLN A 490 -2.67 31.98 -4.11
CA GLN A 490 -3.24 30.68 -3.75
C GLN A 490 -2.89 30.29 -2.32
N LEU A 491 -3.87 29.72 -1.59
CA LEU A 491 -3.61 28.96 -0.37
C LEU A 491 -3.69 27.48 -0.74
N ARG A 492 -2.59 26.73 -0.58
CA ARG A 492 -2.53 25.35 -1.08
C ARG A 492 -1.67 24.41 -0.25
N THR A 493 -1.94 23.13 -0.38
CA THR A 493 -1.01 22.04 -0.05
C THR A 493 -0.09 21.78 -1.25
N THR A 494 0.74 20.74 -1.16
CA THR A 494 1.55 20.27 -2.28
C THR A 494 0.72 20.06 -3.55
N LEU A 495 -0.38 19.32 -3.45
CA LEU A 495 -1.15 18.87 -4.61
C LEU A 495 -2.45 19.65 -4.86
N GLN A 496 -3.01 20.30 -3.84
CA GLN A 496 -4.37 20.83 -3.88
C GLN A 496 -4.47 22.24 -3.33
N CYS A 497 -5.39 23.02 -3.89
CA CYS A 497 -5.67 24.39 -3.47
C CYS A 497 -6.91 24.43 -2.57
N VAL A 498 -6.96 25.40 -1.67
CA VAL A 498 -8.12 25.70 -0.84
C VAL A 498 -9.08 26.54 -1.68
N VAL A 499 -10.26 25.98 -1.93
CA VAL A 499 -11.27 26.51 -2.85
C VAL A 499 -12.56 26.86 -2.12
N VAL A 500 -13.19 27.99 -2.48
CA VAL A 500 -14.52 28.39 -2.00
C VAL A 500 -15.45 28.60 -3.20
N LYS A 501 -16.33 27.62 -3.45
CA LYS A 501 -17.30 27.68 -4.55
C LYS A 501 -18.58 28.45 -4.22
N THR A 502 -18.97 28.50 -2.95
CA THR A 502 -20.22 29.14 -2.50
C THR A 502 -19.94 30.33 -1.57
N ALA A 503 -20.53 31.47 -1.92
CA ALA A 503 -20.39 32.73 -1.21
C ALA A 503 -21.41 32.85 -0.07
N SER A 504 -21.35 31.97 0.92
CA SER A 504 -22.29 32.01 2.04
C SER A 504 -21.59 31.73 3.37
N ASP A 505 -21.92 32.54 4.38
CA ASP A 505 -21.47 32.38 5.76
C ASP A 505 -21.82 30.98 6.28
N GLY A 506 -20.88 30.37 7.01
CA GLY A 506 -21.03 29.05 7.58
C GLY A 506 -20.71 27.89 6.62
N LYS A 507 -20.30 28.17 5.38
CA LYS A 507 -19.80 27.13 4.46
C LYS A 507 -18.33 26.84 4.69
N ARG A 508 -17.93 25.60 4.42
CA ARG A 508 -16.55 25.15 4.57
C ARG A 508 -15.80 25.25 3.24
N PRO A 509 -14.53 25.68 3.26
CA PRO A 509 -13.68 25.56 2.09
C PRO A 509 -13.40 24.09 1.76
N MET A 510 -13.01 23.82 0.52
CA MET A 510 -12.70 22.48 0.02
C MET A 510 -11.25 22.43 -0.46
N LEU A 511 -10.65 21.23 -0.49
CA LEU A 511 -9.40 20.98 -1.19
C LEU A 511 -9.71 20.39 -2.56
N GLU A 512 -9.25 21.06 -3.62
CA GLU A 512 -9.42 20.60 -5.00
C GLU A 512 -8.11 20.78 -5.78
N ASP A 513 -8.04 20.22 -6.99
CA ASP A 513 -6.90 20.48 -7.87
C ASP A 513 -6.77 21.98 -8.12
N CYS A 514 -5.54 22.48 -8.09
CA CYS A 514 -5.26 23.90 -8.27
C CYS A 514 -5.53 24.35 -9.70
N PHE A 515 -6.29 25.43 -9.85
CA PHE A 515 -6.45 26.18 -11.09
C PHE A 515 -5.94 27.63 -10.87
N ASP A 516 -5.75 28.40 -11.93
CA ASP A 516 -5.52 29.85 -11.78
C ASP A 516 -6.86 30.58 -11.90
N GLY A 517 -7.75 30.32 -10.93
CA GLY A 517 -9.13 30.77 -10.95
C GLY A 517 -9.54 31.64 -9.75
N PRO A 518 -10.68 32.35 -9.85
CA PRO A 518 -11.14 33.28 -8.80
C PRO A 518 -11.74 32.58 -7.58
N PHE A 519 -11.78 31.24 -7.55
CA PHE A 519 -12.33 30.47 -6.43
C PHE A 519 -11.26 30.00 -5.44
N GLU A 520 -9.99 30.31 -5.70
CA GLU A 520 -8.86 29.85 -4.89
C GLU A 520 -7.82 30.95 -4.63
N THR A 521 -8.21 32.21 -4.82
CA THR A 521 -7.36 33.37 -4.51
C THR A 521 -7.71 33.98 -3.15
N TRP A 522 -6.65 34.30 -2.40
CA TRP A 522 -6.70 34.68 -1.00
C TRP A 522 -5.78 35.87 -0.70
N GLU A 523 -6.28 36.81 0.07
CA GLU A 523 -5.50 37.89 0.66
C GLU A 523 -5.04 37.50 2.06
N HIS A 524 -3.76 37.71 2.34
CA HIS A 524 -3.19 37.49 3.67
C HIS A 524 -2.14 38.55 4.01
N LYS A 525 -2.06 38.89 5.29
CA LYS A 525 -0.96 39.65 5.91
C LYS A 525 -0.56 38.93 7.18
N LYS A 526 0.73 38.94 7.51
CA LYS A 526 1.25 38.25 8.71
C LYS A 526 0.46 38.64 9.97
N GLY A 527 -0.06 37.64 10.68
CA GLY A 527 -0.87 37.81 11.89
C GLY A 527 -2.29 38.37 11.65
N GLY A 528 -2.73 38.46 10.39
CA GLY A 528 -4.04 38.96 10.00
C GLY A 528 -4.95 37.87 9.43
N TYR A 529 -6.00 38.30 8.73
CA TYR A 529 -6.93 37.38 8.09
C TYR A 529 -6.32 36.62 6.93
N ILE A 530 -6.96 35.49 6.63
CA ILE A 530 -6.92 34.88 5.31
C ILE A 530 -8.30 35.12 4.69
N LYS A 531 -8.39 36.08 3.77
CA LYS A 531 -9.64 36.53 3.16
C LYS A 531 -9.75 36.02 1.73
N HIS A 532 -10.85 35.35 1.41
CA HIS A 532 -11.11 34.89 0.05
C HIS A 532 -11.51 36.07 -0.85
N GLU A 533 -10.81 36.29 -1.96
CA GLU A 533 -10.96 37.51 -2.77
C GLU A 533 -12.36 37.66 -3.36
N LYS A 534 -12.89 36.58 -3.96
CA LYS A 534 -14.17 36.64 -4.68
C LYS A 534 -15.38 36.81 -3.78
N THR A 535 -15.37 36.18 -2.60
CA THR A 535 -16.53 36.20 -1.68
C THR A 535 -16.41 37.30 -0.64
N GLY A 536 -15.20 37.80 -0.38
CA GLY A 536 -14.92 38.74 0.69
C GLY A 536 -14.98 38.14 2.10
N LEU A 537 -15.25 36.84 2.22
CA LEU A 537 -15.33 36.13 3.51
C LEU A 537 -13.93 35.76 4.01
N CYS A 538 -13.78 35.69 5.32
CA CYS A 538 -12.54 35.29 5.98
C CYS A 538 -12.60 33.83 6.43
N LEU A 539 -11.45 33.16 6.39
CA LEU A 539 -11.25 31.86 6.99
C LEU A 539 -11.29 32.00 8.52
N ASP A 540 -12.12 31.18 9.14
CA ASP A 540 -12.35 31.11 10.58
C ASP A 540 -12.26 29.64 11.03
N ILE A 541 -12.26 29.40 12.33
CA ILE A 541 -12.29 28.06 12.91
C ILE A 541 -13.47 27.90 13.85
N ASP A 542 -14.24 26.83 13.68
CA ASP A 542 -15.24 26.39 14.64
C ASP A 542 -14.88 25.03 15.25
N ILE A 543 -15.75 24.50 16.10
CA ILE A 543 -15.55 23.23 16.81
C ILE A 543 -15.30 22.05 15.85
N SER A 544 -15.79 22.13 14.61
CA SER A 544 -15.64 21.07 13.61
C SER A 544 -14.59 21.40 12.54
N GLY A 545 -13.87 22.52 12.66
CA GLY A 545 -12.73 22.88 11.82
C GLY A 545 -12.91 24.15 10.99
N PRO A 546 -12.16 24.32 9.89
CA PRO A 546 -12.17 25.54 9.10
C PRO A 546 -13.53 25.86 8.48
N ILE A 547 -13.92 27.13 8.50
CA ILE A 547 -15.21 27.64 8.02
C ILE A 547 -15.07 29.06 7.46
N MET A 548 -15.95 29.46 6.54
CA MET A 548 -16.00 30.81 5.97
C MET A 548 -17.00 31.67 6.75
N ARG A 549 -16.56 32.85 7.21
CA ARG A 549 -17.36 33.81 7.99
C ARG A 549 -17.13 35.23 7.50
N ASN A 550 -18.02 36.16 7.86
CA ASN A 550 -17.72 37.58 7.72
C ASN A 550 -16.44 37.95 8.49
N CYS A 551 -15.58 38.75 7.85
CA CYS A 551 -14.33 39.22 8.45
C CYS A 551 -14.61 40.13 9.67
N SER A 552 -14.01 39.83 10.82
CA SER A 552 -14.21 40.59 12.07
C SER A 552 -12.88 40.87 12.79
N GLN A 553 -12.64 42.12 13.19
CA GLN A 553 -11.44 42.54 13.94
C GLN A 553 -11.42 42.06 15.38
N ASP A 554 -12.59 41.73 15.91
CA ASP A 554 -12.72 41.24 17.28
C ASP A 554 -12.60 39.70 17.37
N SER A 555 -12.54 39.01 16.22
CA SER A 555 -12.49 37.54 16.19
C SER A 555 -11.05 37.02 16.18
N LEU A 556 -10.60 36.54 17.34
CA LEU A 556 -9.28 35.90 17.48
C LEU A 556 -9.16 34.61 16.66
N THR A 557 -10.27 33.94 16.36
CA THR A 557 -10.28 32.69 15.58
C THR A 557 -10.09 32.91 14.07
N GLN A 558 -10.10 34.17 13.61
CA GLN A 558 -9.83 34.54 12.22
C GLN A 558 -8.40 35.06 12.00
N LEU A 559 -7.57 35.14 13.05
CA LEU A 559 -6.19 35.57 12.93
C LEU A 559 -5.30 34.38 12.64
N TRP A 560 -4.62 34.41 11.50
CA TRP A 560 -3.79 33.31 11.03
C TRP A 560 -2.33 33.74 10.94
N GLU A 561 -1.43 32.82 11.27
CA GLU A 561 0.01 33.00 11.08
C GLU A 561 0.62 31.71 10.51
N PHE A 562 1.46 31.87 9.50
CA PHE A 562 2.32 30.79 9.01
C PHE A 562 3.60 30.71 9.83
N ASN A 563 4.12 29.50 10.01
CA ASN A 563 5.37 29.29 10.75
C ASN A 563 6.56 30.03 10.11
N ASN A 564 6.55 30.20 8.79
CA ASN A 564 7.62 30.85 8.04
C ASN A 564 7.04 31.82 7.00
N TYR A 565 7.63 33.01 6.90
CA TYR A 565 7.33 34.01 5.87
C TYR A 565 8.61 34.34 5.11
N LEU A 566 8.54 34.36 3.77
CA LEU A 566 9.59 34.94 2.94
C LEU A 566 9.39 36.46 2.91
N ILE A 567 10.47 37.19 3.18
CA ILE A 567 10.51 38.67 3.16
C ILE A 567 10.66 39.15 1.72
#